data_AF-A0A951DX18-F1
#
_entry.id   AF-A0A951DX18-F1
#
_cell.length_a   1.000
_cell.length_b   1.000
_cell.length_c   1.000
_cell.angle_alpha   90.00
_cell.angle_beta   90.00
_cell.angle_gamma   90.00
#
_symmetry.space_group_name_H-M   'P 1'
#
loop_
_entity.id
_entity.type
_entity.pdbx_description
1 polymer ?
#
loop_
_entity_poly.entity_id
_entity_poly.type
_entity_poly.pdbx_seq_one_letter_code
_entity_poly.pdbx_strand_id
1 'polypeptide(L)'
;MATTTDIPEMDYEEHERTFRGFTLFTEIGVVHVLCLVLVVAIWGVKHAGGWALFGFILTMAATIVGAFSPALSWRPLAGVLVLLLLTLALV
;
A
#
# COMPACT_ATOMS: atom_id res chain seq x y z
N MET A 1 -6.39 -46.13 -4.80
CA MET A 1 -6.95 -45.17 -3.82
C MET A 1 -5.81 -44.85 -2.88
N ALA A 2 -5.15 -43.69 -3.05
CA ALA A 2 -4.05 -43.31 -2.17
C ALA A 2 -4.61 -43.07 -0.76
N THR A 3 -4.12 -43.83 0.22
CA THR A 3 -4.40 -43.63 1.63
C THR A 3 -3.76 -42.31 2.07
N THR A 4 -4.46 -41.51 2.88
CA THR A 4 -4.04 -40.18 3.36
C THR A 4 -2.67 -40.13 4.05
N THR A 5 -2.06 -41.28 4.31
CA THR A 5 -0.72 -41.50 4.89
C THR A 5 0.45 -41.21 3.94
N ASP A 6 0.23 -41.08 2.63
CA ASP A 6 1.28 -40.80 1.62
C ASP A 6 1.44 -39.31 1.28
N ILE A 7 0.68 -38.41 1.94
CA ILE A 7 0.80 -36.97 1.72
C ILE A 7 1.89 -36.43 2.66
N PRO A 8 2.99 -35.85 2.13
CA PRO A 8 4.01 -35.23 2.95
C PRO A 8 3.40 -34.16 3.86
N GLU A 9 3.81 -34.14 5.13
CA GLU A 9 3.40 -33.09 6.06
C GLU A 9 3.88 -31.73 5.54
N MET A 10 2.97 -30.77 5.48
CA MET A 10 3.26 -29.43 4.97
C MET A 10 4.04 -28.64 6.01
N ASP A 11 5.16 -28.05 5.60
CA ASP A 11 5.85 -27.04 6.40
C ASP A 11 5.02 -25.75 6.45
N TYR A 12 4.16 -25.67 7.47
CA TYR A 12 3.29 -24.53 7.70
C TYR A 12 4.05 -23.28 8.14
N GLU A 13 5.21 -23.42 8.78
CA GLU A 13 5.97 -22.29 9.31
C GLU A 13 6.47 -21.39 8.18
N GLU A 14 7.07 -21.98 7.16
CA GLU A 14 7.54 -21.26 5.98
C GLU A 14 6.40 -20.68 5.14
N HIS A 15 5.27 -21.39 5.07
CA HIS A 15 4.06 -20.93 4.42
C HIS A 15 3.53 -19.64 5.07
N GLU A 16 3.42 -19.62 6.39
CA GLU A 16 2.95 -18.45 7.13
C GLU A 16 3.94 -17.29 7.07
N ARG A 17 5.25 -17.57 7.08
CA ARG A 17 6.29 -16.53 6.95
C ARG A 17 6.13 -15.77 5.64
N THR A 18 5.95 -16.49 4.54
CA THR A 18 5.74 -15.90 3.22
C THR A 18 4.39 -15.18 3.15
N PHE A 19 3.33 -15.79 3.71
CA PHE A 19 2.00 -15.19 3.71
C PHE A 19 1.97 -13.84 4.44
N ARG A 20 2.62 -13.71 5.60
CA ARG A 20 2.72 -12.44 6.32
C ARG A 20 3.40 -11.35 5.48
N GLY A 21 4.46 -11.70 4.74
CA GLY A 21 5.13 -10.78 3.82
C GLY A 21 4.23 -10.34 2.67
N PHE A 22 3.49 -11.29 2.08
CA PHE A 22 2.51 -11.00 1.03
C PHE A 22 1.40 -10.06 1.53
N THR A 23 0.80 -10.35 2.69
CA THR A 23 -0.26 -9.52 3.26
C THR A 23 0.23 -8.09 3.52
N LEU A 24 1.41 -7.92 4.12
CA LEU A 24 2.00 -6.59 4.35
C LEU A 24 2.22 -5.82 3.03
N PHE A 25 2.78 -6.49 2.02
CA PHE A 25 2.98 -5.88 0.70
C PHE A 25 1.66 -5.47 0.03
N THR A 26 0.65 -6.35 0.08
CA THR A 26 -0.67 -6.07 -0.49
C THR A 26 -1.37 -4.91 0.21
N GLU A 27 -1.35 -4.86 1.55
CA GLU A 27 -1.95 -3.76 2.32
C GLU A 27 -1.33 -2.41 1.93
N ILE A 28 0.01 -2.32 1.91
CA ILE A 28 0.71 -1.10 1.53
C ILE A 28 0.44 -0.77 0.06
N GLY A 29 0.51 -1.76 -0.83
CA GLY A 29 0.35 -1.60 -2.27
C GLY A 29 -1.03 -1.07 -2.67
N VAL A 30 -2.10 -1.56 -2.04
CA VAL A 30 -3.47 -1.10 -2.32
C VAL A 30 -3.61 0.39 -1.99
N VAL A 31 -3.20 0.82 -0.79
CA VAL A 31 -3.32 2.23 -0.39
C VAL A 31 -2.38 3.12 -1.20
N HIS A 32 -1.21 2.61 -1.57
CA HIS A 32 -0.27 3.30 -2.45
C HIS A 32 -0.89 3.64 -3.82
N VAL A 33 -1.52 2.64 -4.46
CA VAL A 33 -2.18 2.82 -5.76
C VAL A 33 -3.32 3.84 -5.66
N LEU A 34 -4.12 3.82 -4.59
CA LEU A 34 -5.16 4.83 -4.38
C LEU A 34 -4.60 6.26 -4.31
N CYS A 35 -3.47 6.44 -3.61
CA CYS A 35 -2.79 7.73 -3.55
C CYS A 35 -2.29 8.17 -4.93
N LEU A 36 -1.72 7.25 -5.73
CA LEU A 36 -1.27 7.58 -7.09
C LEU A 36 -2.43 7.97 -8.02
N VAL A 37 -3.57 7.29 -7.92
CA VAL A 37 -4.77 7.67 -8.67
C VAL A 37 -5.21 9.09 -8.31
N LEU A 38 -5.19 9.47 -7.04
CA LEU A 38 -5.50 10.84 -6.61
C LEU A 38 -4.47 11.86 -7.10
N VAL A 39 -3.18 11.54 -7.08
CA VAL A 39 -2.13 12.40 -7.63
C VAL A 39 -2.39 12.70 -9.11
N VAL A 40 -2.70 11.67 -9.91
CA VAL A 40 -3.04 11.83 -11.33
C VAL A 40 -4.33 12.63 -11.49
N ALA A 41 -5.34 12.40 -10.64
CA ALA A 41 -6.58 13.16 -10.68
C ALA A 41 -6.37 14.65 -10.36
N ILE A 42 -5.58 14.99 -9.35
CA ILE A 42 -5.24 16.38 -8.99
C ILE A 42 -4.50 17.05 -10.16
N TRP A 43 -3.56 16.35 -10.79
CA TRP A 43 -2.83 16.86 -11.95
C TRP A 43 -3.77 17.08 -13.15
N GLY A 44 -4.60 16.10 -13.47
CA GLY A 44 -5.42 16.09 -14.69
C GLY A 44 -6.70 16.92 -14.61
N VAL A 45 -7.39 16.93 -13.46
CA VAL A 45 -8.71 17.57 -13.28
C VAL A 45 -8.56 18.99 -12.74
N LYS A 46 -7.69 19.20 -11.76
CA LYS A 46 -7.51 20.51 -11.12
C LYS A 46 -6.36 21.33 -11.71
N HIS A 47 -5.58 20.74 -12.63
CA HIS A 47 -4.37 21.34 -13.20
C HIS A 47 -3.36 21.82 -12.13
N ALA A 48 -3.44 21.26 -10.92
CA ALA A 48 -2.66 21.66 -9.76
C ALA A 48 -1.36 20.83 -9.67
N GLY A 49 -0.51 20.93 -10.71
CA GLY A 49 0.67 20.07 -10.86
C GLY A 49 1.66 20.12 -9.69
N GLY A 50 1.83 21.28 -9.06
CA GLY A 50 2.69 21.43 -7.88
C GLY A 50 2.19 20.62 -6.67
N TRP A 51 0.88 20.66 -6.40
CA TRP A 51 0.26 19.88 -5.33
C TRP A 51 0.29 18.38 -5.60
N ALA A 52 0.08 17.99 -6.86
CA ALA A 52 0.21 16.60 -7.28
C ALA A 52 1.63 16.05 -7.08
N LEU A 53 2.67 16.82 -7.45
CA LEU A 53 4.07 16.43 -7.23
C LEU A 53 4.40 16.29 -5.73
N PHE A 54 3.97 17.26 -4.92
CA PHE A 54 4.13 17.18 -3.46
C PHE A 54 3.45 15.93 -2.88
N GLY A 55 2.22 15.67 -3.31
CA GLY A 55 1.47 14.47 -2.95
C GLY A 55 2.16 13.17 -3.34
N PHE A 56 2.75 13.11 -4.53
CA PHE A 56 3.53 11.96 -5.00
C PHE A 56 4.74 11.67 -4.10
N ILE A 57 5.53 12.70 -3.79
CA ILE A 57 6.71 12.58 -2.93
C ILE A 57 6.31 12.09 -1.53
N LEU A 58 5.25 12.66 -0.95
CA LEU A 58 4.71 12.20 0.34
C LEU A 58 4.25 10.74 0.28
N THR A 59 3.59 10.34 -0.80
CA THR A 59 3.14 8.96 -0.98
C THR A 59 4.32 8.00 -1.03
N MET A 60 5.40 8.33 -1.76
CA MET A 60 6.63 7.54 -1.80
C MET A 60 7.27 7.41 -0.40
N ALA A 61 7.40 8.54 0.31
CA ALA A 61 7.96 8.55 1.66
C ALA A 61 7.14 7.70 2.64
N ALA A 62 5.80 7.84 2.61
CA ALA A 62 4.89 7.05 3.44
C ALA A 62 4.97 5.55 3.15
N THR A 63 5.11 5.16 1.89
CA THR A 63 5.30 3.76 1.49
C THR A 63 6.62 3.20 1.99
N ILE A 64 7.71 3.95 1.87
CA ILE A 64 9.03 3.54 2.40
C ILE A 64 8.91 3.32 3.92
N VAL A 65 8.33 4.26 4.65
CA VAL A 65 8.13 4.14 6.10
C VAL A 65 7.27 2.92 6.45
N GLY A 66 6.17 2.68 5.73
CA GLY A 66 5.31 1.51 5.93
C GLY A 66 6.02 0.19 5.65
N ALA A 67 6.87 0.14 4.61
CA ALA A 67 7.61 -1.06 4.23
C ALA A 67 8.70 -1.44 5.24
N PHE A 68 9.39 -0.46 5.83
CA PHE A 68 10.43 -0.69 6.85
C PHE A 68 9.88 -0.80 8.27
N SER A 69 8.59 -0.51 8.49
CA SER A 69 7.94 -0.61 9.80
C SER A 69 6.66 -1.46 9.70
N PRO A 70 6.75 -2.79 9.89
CA PRO A 70 5.59 -3.67 9.85
C PRO A 70 4.49 -3.29 10.86
N ALA A 71 4.88 -2.68 11.99
CA ALA A 71 3.94 -2.17 13.00
C ALA A 71 3.05 -1.01 12.48
N LEU A 72 3.57 -0.25 11.50
CA LEU A 72 2.87 0.88 10.90
C LEU A 72 2.12 0.46 9.63
N SER A 73 2.65 -0.49 8.84
CA SER A 73 2.04 -1.02 7.60
C SER A 73 1.50 0.13 6.73
N TRP A 74 0.21 0.12 6.40
CA TRP A 74 -0.48 1.09 5.55
C TRP A 74 -0.87 2.40 6.25
N ARG A 75 -0.74 2.51 7.57
CA ARG A 75 -1.26 3.66 8.35
C ARG A 75 -0.66 5.02 7.95
N PRO A 76 0.65 5.14 7.61
CA PRO A 76 1.21 6.39 7.13
C PRO A 76 0.56 6.84 5.82
N LEU A 77 0.29 5.88 4.92
CA LEU A 77 -0.39 6.14 3.66
C LEU A 77 -1.82 6.61 3.86
N ALA A 78 -2.52 6.16 4.91
CA ALA A 78 -3.86 6.63 5.23
C ALA A 78 -3.90 8.14 5.47
N GLY A 79 -2.90 8.68 6.18
CA GLY A 79 -2.76 10.12 6.39
C GLY A 79 -2.55 10.89 5.08
N VAL A 80 -1.70 10.36 4.20
CA VAL A 80 -1.47 10.95 2.87
C VAL A 80 -2.73 10.86 2.01
N LEU A 81 -3.46 9.75 2.07
CA LEU A 81 -4.71 9.56 1.32
C LEU A 81 -5.75 10.63 1.70
N VAL A 82 -5.94 10.88 3.00
CA VAL A 82 -6.85 11.94 3.49
C VAL A 82 -6.38 13.31 3.02
N LEU A 83 -5.08 13.60 3.12
CA LEU A 83 -4.51 14.85 2.62
C LEU A 83 -4.80 15.04 1.12
N LEU A 84 -4.58 14.01 0.29
CA LEU A 84 -4.82 14.08 -1.15
C LEU A 84 -6.30 14.27 -1.49
N LEU A 85 -7.20 13.62 -0.75
CA LEU A 85 -8.65 13.83 -0.90
C LEU A 85 -9.04 15.28 -0.58
N LEU A 86 -8.48 15.84 0.50
CA LEU A 86 -8.71 17.24 0.85
C LEU A 86 -8.14 18.19 -0.21
N THR A 87 -6.94 17.92 -0.72
CA THR A 87 -6.33 18.70 -1.81
C THR A 87 -7.22 18.69 -3.05
N LEU A 88 -7.71 17.52 -3.46
CA LEU A 88 -8.61 17.41 -4.61
C LEU A 88 -9.93 18.17 -4.41
N ALA A 89 -10.45 18.19 -3.18
CA ALA A 89 -11.69 18.90 -2.86
C ALA A 89 -11.51 20.43 -2.82
N LEU A 90 -10.38 20.92 -2.31
CA LEU A 90 -10.18 22.33 -1.95
C LEU A 90 -9.40 23.16 -2.98
N VAL A 91 -8.54 22.53 -3.79
CA VAL A 91 -7.75 23.17 -4.85
C VAL A 91 -8.44 22.95 -6.17
#